data_AF-A0A932MIZ9-F1
#
_entry.id   AF-A0A932MIZ9-F1
#
_cell.length_a   1.000
_cell.length_b   1.000
_cell.length_c   1.000
_cell.angle_alpha   90.00
_cell.angle_beta   90.00
_cell.angle_gamma   90.00
#
_symmetry.space_group_name_H-M   'P 1'
#
loop_
_entity.id
_entity.type
_entity.pdbx_description
1 polymer ?
#
loop_
_entity_poly.entity_id
_entity_poly.type
_entity_poly.pdbx_seq_one_letter_code
_entity_poly.pdbx_strand_id
1 'polypeptide(L)'
;MVNFFSRFLGIRNEGGNGFFSRDRRERWRLWANIGVLLLGLVAIASVVAEYGFYLEPEEEAYAQTAGVIVLYGFVILTLVKLLVAENRMVHIRSRRIEIGLLLIIFLYLFLPRLVEGFLLSLNPLLTPDALTRLYLVITQFFVIVAFIPTVLRYSKRLMVANIQPSTLILLSFALLIVTGTVLLLLPRATVGNSFSLLDALFTATSAVCVTGLIVVDTATFFTPVGHTILMILMQIGGLGIMTLTTFFAFMMGGGTRLKEYSTMQSLLGEESLGKIKQTVFQIAIVTFAIEALGALALYQFSDGMNFVSGQERILFSLFHAISGYCNAGFASTTENLADVALRFNSGVLTTIMVLVVIGG
;
A
#
# COMPACT_ATOMS: atom_id res chain seq x y z
N MET A 1 -15.83 -32.80 -0.47
CA MET A 1 -15.20 -31.46 -0.37
C MET A 1 -14.87 -31.05 1.07
N VAL A 2 -15.76 -31.24 2.06
CA VAL A 2 -15.51 -30.82 3.45
C VAL A 2 -14.34 -31.58 4.13
N ASN A 3 -14.16 -32.88 3.81
CA ASN A 3 -13.10 -33.71 4.42
C ASN A 3 -11.69 -33.50 3.86
N PHE A 4 -11.53 -32.82 2.72
CA PHE A 4 -10.20 -32.51 2.19
C PHE A 4 -9.59 -31.30 2.92
N PHE A 5 -10.41 -30.29 3.22
CA PHE A 5 -10.01 -29.11 3.99
C PHE A 5 -9.72 -29.41 5.46
N SER A 6 -10.44 -30.36 6.09
CA SER A 6 -10.19 -30.73 7.49
C SER A 6 -8.84 -31.42 7.70
N ARG A 7 -8.38 -32.21 6.72
CA ARG A 7 -7.09 -32.90 6.76
C ARG A 7 -5.90 -31.98 6.46
N PHE A 8 -6.08 -30.95 5.63
CA PHE A 8 -5.03 -29.95 5.34
C PHE A 8 -4.74 -29.02 6.53
N LEU A 9 -5.65 -28.94 7.52
CA LEU A 9 -5.59 -27.96 8.62
C LEU A 9 -5.34 -28.56 10.01
N GLY A 10 -5.03 -29.86 10.11
CA GLY A 10 -4.56 -30.46 11.37
C GLY A 10 -5.55 -30.36 12.53
N ILE A 11 -6.83 -30.69 12.29
CA ILE A 11 -7.85 -30.70 13.34
C ILE A 11 -7.58 -31.87 14.30
N ARG A 12 -7.10 -31.57 15.51
CA ARG A 12 -7.06 -32.51 16.65
C ARG A 12 -8.10 -32.09 17.68
N ASN A 13 -8.96 -33.04 18.03
CA ASN A 13 -10.20 -32.81 18.75
C ASN A 13 -9.96 -32.98 20.27
N GLU A 14 -9.86 -31.88 21.02
CA GLU A 14 -9.90 -31.92 22.50
C GLU A 14 -10.74 -30.77 23.07
N GLY A 15 -11.64 -31.10 23.99
CA GLY A 15 -12.75 -30.25 24.46
C GLY A 15 -12.32 -29.10 25.38
N GLY A 16 -12.89 -27.91 25.15
CA GLY A 16 -12.70 -26.73 25.98
C GLY A 16 -14.03 -26.03 26.29
N ASN A 17 -14.33 -25.86 27.58
CA ASN A 17 -15.53 -25.23 28.12
C ASN A 17 -15.64 -23.74 27.74
N GLY A 18 -16.71 -23.39 27.04
CA GLY A 18 -17.12 -22.02 26.72
C GLY A 18 -18.44 -22.06 25.94
N PHE A 19 -19.19 -20.94 25.96
CA PHE A 19 -20.56 -20.80 25.43
C PHE A 19 -20.77 -21.27 23.97
N PHE A 20 -19.69 -21.44 23.21
CA PHE A 20 -19.66 -22.12 21.92
C PHE A 20 -18.78 -23.37 22.01
N SER A 21 -19.26 -24.53 21.50
CA SER A 21 -18.41 -25.70 21.29
C SER A 21 -17.19 -25.33 20.44
N ARG A 22 -16.04 -25.97 20.69
CA ARG A 22 -14.76 -25.65 20.02
C ARG A 22 -14.89 -25.71 18.49
N ASP A 23 -15.59 -26.72 17.97
CA ASP A 23 -15.95 -26.84 16.54
C ASP A 23 -16.78 -25.65 16.03
N ARG A 24 -17.72 -25.15 16.82
CA ARG A 24 -18.56 -24.02 16.43
C ARG A 24 -17.71 -22.73 16.40
N ARG A 25 -16.79 -22.54 17.35
CA ARG A 25 -15.85 -21.39 17.34
C ARG A 25 -14.92 -21.42 16.13
N GLU A 26 -14.40 -22.58 15.77
CA GLU A 26 -13.54 -22.72 14.58
C GLU A 26 -14.29 -22.40 13.29
N ARG A 27 -15.53 -22.89 13.14
CA ARG A 27 -16.38 -22.54 12.00
C ARG A 27 -16.64 -21.03 11.93
N TRP A 28 -16.98 -20.39 13.05
CA TRP A 28 -17.17 -18.92 13.10
C TRP A 28 -15.90 -18.15 12.76
N ARG A 29 -14.72 -18.59 13.25
CA ARG A 29 -13.43 -17.98 12.88
C ARG A 29 -13.15 -18.12 11.39
N LEU A 30 -13.47 -19.27 10.79
CA LEU A 30 -13.29 -19.52 9.36
C LEU A 30 -14.21 -18.62 8.51
N TRP A 31 -15.50 -18.57 8.83
CA TRP A 31 -16.45 -17.69 8.14
C TRP A 31 -16.09 -16.21 8.30
N ALA A 32 -15.66 -15.78 9.48
CA ALA A 32 -15.23 -14.40 9.70
C ALA A 32 -13.94 -14.06 8.92
N ASN A 33 -13.07 -15.04 8.64
CA ASN A 33 -11.88 -14.83 7.81
C ASN A 33 -12.22 -14.76 6.32
N ILE A 34 -13.17 -15.57 5.85
CA ILE A 34 -13.71 -15.50 4.48
C ILE A 34 -14.45 -14.18 4.28
N GLY A 35 -15.29 -13.79 5.24
CA GLY A 35 -16.03 -12.52 5.19
C GLY A 35 -15.09 -11.31 5.07
N VAL A 36 -13.98 -11.29 5.81
CA VAL A 36 -12.99 -10.20 5.70
C VAL A 36 -12.27 -10.20 4.34
N LEU A 37 -12.05 -11.36 3.70
CA LEU A 37 -11.52 -11.40 2.33
C LEU A 37 -12.51 -10.84 1.31
N LEU A 38 -13.78 -11.24 1.40
CA LEU A 38 -14.83 -10.76 0.50
C LEU A 38 -15.03 -9.25 0.65
N LEU A 39 -15.07 -8.74 1.89
CA LEU A 39 -15.08 -7.31 2.15
C LEU A 39 -13.85 -6.60 1.56
N GLY A 40 -12.69 -7.26 1.57
CA GLY A 40 -11.49 -6.77 0.91
C GLY A 40 -11.60 -6.60 -0.60
N LEU A 41 -12.21 -7.58 -1.27
CA LEU A 41 -12.46 -7.50 -2.70
C LEU A 41 -13.45 -6.38 -3.02
N VAL A 42 -14.50 -6.23 -2.21
CA VAL A 42 -15.46 -5.13 -2.33
C VAL A 42 -14.78 -3.78 -2.06
N ALA A 43 -13.89 -3.70 -1.08
CA ALA A 43 -13.11 -2.50 -0.74
C ALA A 43 -12.25 -2.04 -1.93
N ILE A 44 -11.52 -2.97 -2.55
CA ILE A 44 -10.69 -2.66 -3.72
C ILE A 44 -11.60 -2.26 -4.89
N ALA A 45 -12.68 -2.99 -5.13
CA ALA A 45 -13.62 -2.68 -6.21
C ALA A 45 -14.27 -1.31 -6.03
N SER A 46 -14.66 -0.92 -4.80
CA SER A 46 -15.26 0.39 -4.53
C SER A 46 -14.28 1.52 -4.78
N VAL A 47 -13.03 1.39 -4.32
CA VAL A 47 -11.97 2.39 -4.56
C VAL A 47 -11.64 2.50 -6.05
N VAL A 48 -11.50 1.36 -6.74
CA VAL A 48 -11.20 1.34 -8.18
C VAL A 48 -12.36 1.88 -9.00
N ALA A 49 -13.61 1.60 -8.63
CA ALA A 49 -14.78 2.19 -9.28
C ALA A 49 -14.79 3.71 -9.13
N GLU A 50 -14.64 4.20 -7.90
CA GLU A 50 -14.70 5.63 -7.59
C GLU A 50 -13.56 6.41 -8.25
N TYR A 51 -12.32 5.94 -8.18
CA TYR A 51 -11.17 6.71 -8.69
C TYR A 51 -10.72 6.31 -10.10
N GLY A 52 -11.11 5.13 -10.58
CA GLY A 52 -10.68 4.58 -11.86
C GLY A 52 -11.61 4.87 -13.04
N PHE A 53 -12.91 5.07 -12.78
CA PHE A 53 -13.92 5.22 -13.83
C PHE A 53 -14.65 6.56 -13.74
N TYR A 54 -15.10 7.06 -14.88
CA TYR A 54 -16.04 8.17 -14.94
C TYR A 54 -17.44 7.62 -14.71
N LEU A 55 -17.87 7.65 -13.45
CA LEU A 55 -19.17 7.15 -13.01
C LEU A 55 -20.26 8.23 -13.10
N GLU A 56 -21.50 7.82 -13.38
CA GLU A 56 -22.66 8.69 -13.18
C GLU A 56 -22.89 8.95 -11.67
N PRO A 57 -23.57 10.05 -11.27
CA PRO A 57 -23.78 10.37 -9.86
C PRO A 57 -24.44 9.25 -9.04
N GLU A 58 -25.31 8.45 -9.68
CA GLU A 58 -25.94 7.28 -9.04
C GLU A 58 -24.92 6.15 -8.80
N GLU A 59 -24.06 5.88 -9.79
CA GLU A 59 -23.00 4.87 -9.71
C GLU A 59 -21.92 5.24 -8.69
N GLU A 60 -21.57 6.53 -8.62
CA GLU A 60 -20.65 7.05 -7.62
C GLU A 60 -21.24 6.87 -6.21
N ALA A 61 -22.53 7.14 -6.02
CA ALA A 61 -23.21 6.91 -4.75
C ALA A 61 -23.22 5.42 -4.35
N TYR A 62 -23.36 4.50 -5.31
CA TYR A 62 -23.23 3.06 -5.03
C TYR A 62 -21.82 2.67 -4.59
N ALA A 63 -20.78 3.20 -5.25
CA ALA A 63 -19.38 2.95 -4.88
C ALA A 63 -19.06 3.48 -3.47
N GLN A 64 -19.49 4.70 -3.16
CA GLN A 64 -19.32 5.31 -1.83
C GLN A 64 -20.07 4.52 -0.76
N THR A 65 -21.31 4.12 -1.03
CA THR A 65 -22.13 3.30 -0.12
C THR A 65 -21.47 1.94 0.14
N ALA A 66 -20.91 1.31 -0.90
CA ALA A 66 -20.16 0.06 -0.76
C ALA A 66 -18.93 0.24 0.15
N GLY A 67 -18.19 1.34 0.01
CA GLY A 67 -17.06 1.68 0.89
C GLY A 67 -17.47 1.82 2.36
N VAL A 68 -18.58 2.49 2.65
CA VAL A 68 -19.13 2.62 4.01
C VAL A 68 -19.57 1.25 4.56
N ILE A 69 -20.25 0.42 3.76
CA ILE A 69 -20.65 -0.94 4.14
C ILE A 69 -19.42 -1.78 4.49
N VAL A 70 -18.31 -1.63 3.74
CA VAL A 70 -17.05 -2.31 4.03
C VAL A 70 -16.52 -1.92 5.41
N LEU A 71 -16.56 -0.64 5.79
CA LEU A 71 -16.12 -0.20 7.12
C LEU A 71 -16.99 -0.76 8.24
N TYR A 72 -18.31 -0.71 8.10
CA TYR A 72 -19.22 -1.34 9.07
C TYR A 72 -18.97 -2.85 9.17
N GLY A 73 -18.84 -3.52 8.02
CA GLY A 73 -18.53 -4.94 7.96
C GLY A 73 -17.19 -5.28 8.63
N PHE A 74 -16.16 -4.45 8.44
CA PHE A 74 -14.86 -4.60 9.09
C PHE A 74 -14.98 -4.50 10.62
N VAL A 75 -15.70 -3.49 11.12
CA VAL A 75 -15.96 -3.32 12.56
C VAL A 75 -16.71 -4.53 13.12
N ILE A 76 -17.82 -4.93 12.49
CA ILE A 76 -18.66 -6.05 12.93
C ILE A 76 -17.86 -7.35 12.96
N LEU A 77 -17.16 -7.69 11.86
CA LEU A 77 -16.39 -8.93 11.78
C LEU A 77 -15.23 -8.95 12.77
N THR A 78 -14.59 -7.81 13.00
CA THR A 78 -13.50 -7.71 13.98
C THR A 78 -14.03 -7.84 15.42
N LEU A 79 -15.19 -7.26 15.73
CA LEU A 79 -15.89 -7.46 17.01
C LEU A 79 -16.31 -8.92 17.21
N VAL A 80 -16.88 -9.57 16.19
CA VAL A 80 -17.24 -11.00 16.24
C VAL A 80 -15.99 -11.85 16.51
N LYS A 81 -14.86 -11.58 15.82
CA LYS A 81 -13.58 -12.27 16.08
C LYS A 81 -13.09 -12.07 17.51
N LEU A 82 -13.27 -10.87 18.08
CA LEU A 82 -12.93 -10.57 19.46
C LEU A 82 -13.83 -11.31 20.46
N LEU A 83 -15.13 -11.42 20.18
CA LEU A 83 -16.10 -12.14 21.02
C LEU A 83 -15.89 -13.66 21.00
N VAL A 84 -15.51 -14.23 19.84
CA VAL A 84 -15.27 -15.67 19.64
C VAL A 84 -13.86 -16.11 20.07
N ALA A 85 -12.96 -15.17 20.34
CA ALA A 85 -11.60 -15.47 20.82
C ALA A 85 -11.65 -16.16 22.19
N GLU A 86 -10.95 -17.30 22.33
CA GLU A 86 -10.86 -18.02 23.62
C GLU A 86 -10.20 -17.18 24.69
N ASN A 87 -9.12 -16.48 24.33
CA ASN A 87 -8.43 -15.53 25.20
C ASN A 87 -8.42 -14.16 24.54
N ARG A 88 -9.35 -13.29 24.96
CA ARG A 88 -9.48 -11.93 24.44
C ARG A 88 -8.18 -11.14 24.57
N MET A 89 -7.48 -11.28 25.70
CA MET A 89 -6.26 -10.52 25.96
C MET A 89 -5.09 -10.91 25.05
N VAL A 90 -4.96 -12.21 24.75
CA VAL A 90 -3.97 -12.72 23.79
C VAL A 90 -4.35 -12.27 22.38
N HIS A 91 -5.63 -12.33 22.02
CA HIS A 91 -6.13 -11.85 20.74
C HIS A 91 -5.80 -10.36 20.53
N ILE A 92 -6.09 -9.52 21.53
CA ILE A 92 -5.81 -8.08 21.50
C ILE A 92 -4.32 -7.81 21.31
N ARG A 93 -3.46 -8.46 22.10
CA ARG A 93 -2.02 -8.26 22.03
C ARG A 93 -1.44 -8.70 20.68
N SER A 94 -1.99 -9.76 20.07
CA SER A 94 -1.57 -10.23 18.75
C SER A 94 -2.04 -9.35 17.57
N ARG A 95 -3.06 -8.50 17.79
CA ARG A 95 -3.77 -7.74 16.75
C ARG A 95 -3.91 -6.26 17.09
N ARG A 96 -2.88 -5.69 17.72
CA ARG A 96 -2.89 -4.28 18.16
C ARG A 96 -3.25 -3.30 17.04
N ILE A 97 -2.75 -3.52 15.81
CA ILE A 97 -3.06 -2.68 14.65
C ILE A 97 -4.54 -2.79 14.25
N GLU A 98 -5.07 -4.01 14.11
CA GLU A 98 -6.48 -4.25 13.72
C GLU A 98 -7.45 -3.67 14.77
N ILE A 99 -7.10 -3.75 16.05
CA ILE A 99 -7.93 -3.22 17.14
C ILE A 99 -7.82 -1.70 17.27
N GLY A 100 -6.62 -1.12 17.07
CA GLY A 100 -6.46 0.32 16.98
C GLY A 100 -7.29 0.90 15.84
N LEU A 101 -7.23 0.27 14.67
CA LEU A 101 -8.06 0.64 13.51
C LEU A 101 -9.54 0.48 13.79
N LEU A 102 -9.97 -0.61 14.42
CA LEU A 102 -11.37 -0.78 14.84
C LEU A 102 -11.82 0.40 15.70
N LEU A 103 -11.05 0.80 16.71
CA LEU A 103 -11.45 1.86 17.63
C LEU A 103 -11.59 3.21 16.91
N ILE A 104 -10.64 3.53 16.02
CA ILE A 104 -10.68 4.76 15.23
C ILE A 104 -11.87 4.74 14.24
N ILE A 105 -12.07 3.65 13.50
CA ILE A 105 -13.17 3.50 12.54
C ILE A 105 -14.52 3.51 13.28
N PHE A 106 -14.59 2.90 14.47
CA PHE A 106 -15.79 2.93 15.30
C PHE A 106 -16.12 4.36 15.75
N LEU A 107 -15.14 5.11 16.28
CA LEU A 107 -15.32 6.52 16.61
C LEU A 107 -15.80 7.31 15.40
N TYR A 108 -15.19 7.08 14.25
CA TYR A 108 -15.50 7.76 12.99
C TYR A 108 -16.94 7.51 12.49
N LEU A 109 -17.39 6.25 12.51
CA LEU A 109 -18.72 5.84 12.02
C LEU A 109 -19.85 6.15 13.01
N PHE A 110 -19.59 6.00 14.32
CA PHE A 110 -20.64 6.07 15.34
C PHE A 110 -20.70 7.43 16.05
N LEU A 111 -19.68 8.28 15.91
CA LEU A 111 -19.65 9.63 16.48
C LEU A 111 -19.28 10.70 15.42
N PRO A 112 -20.03 10.81 14.30
CA PRO A 112 -19.70 11.73 13.20
C PRO A 112 -19.66 13.19 13.65
N ARG A 113 -20.58 13.60 14.55
CA ARG A 113 -20.59 14.97 15.11
C ARG A 113 -19.31 15.33 15.88
N LEU A 114 -18.69 14.34 16.54
CA LEU A 114 -17.43 14.55 17.25
C LEU A 114 -16.30 14.76 16.25
N VAL A 115 -16.27 13.96 15.18
CA VAL A 115 -15.30 14.11 14.09
C VAL A 115 -15.46 15.46 13.38
N GLU A 116 -16.68 15.83 13.01
CA GLU A 116 -16.98 17.13 12.39
C GLU A 116 -16.54 18.29 13.30
N GLY A 117 -16.89 18.24 14.59
CA GLY A 117 -16.45 19.25 15.57
C GLY A 117 -14.94 19.34 15.68
N PHE A 118 -14.23 18.21 15.65
CA PHE A 118 -12.76 18.18 15.62
C PHE A 118 -12.19 18.79 14.33
N LEU A 119 -12.73 18.44 13.17
CA LEU A 119 -12.30 18.99 11.88
C LEU A 119 -12.50 20.51 11.81
N LEU A 120 -13.65 21.00 12.26
CA LEU A 120 -13.93 22.44 12.35
C LEU A 120 -13.04 23.15 13.38
N SER A 121 -12.62 22.47 14.44
CA SER A 121 -11.65 23.04 15.39
C SER A 121 -10.26 23.25 14.78
N LEU A 122 -9.87 22.43 13.81
CA LEU A 122 -8.61 22.56 13.07
C LEU A 122 -8.69 23.67 12.02
N ASN A 123 -9.82 23.78 11.33
CA ASN A 123 -10.06 24.84 10.36
C ASN A 123 -11.53 25.30 10.41
N PRO A 124 -11.80 26.44 11.09
CA PRO A 124 -13.15 26.98 11.22
C PRO A 124 -13.78 27.44 9.89
N LEU A 125 -12.98 27.59 8.83
CA LEU A 125 -13.42 28.07 7.51
C LEU A 125 -13.87 26.95 6.57
N LEU A 126 -13.94 25.70 7.04
CA LEU A 126 -14.42 24.58 6.22
C LEU A 126 -15.90 24.76 5.88
N THR A 127 -16.21 24.86 4.59
CA THR A 127 -17.58 24.84 4.10
C THR A 127 -18.21 23.45 4.27
N PRO A 128 -19.55 23.33 4.35
CA PRO A 128 -20.21 22.02 4.43
C PRO A 128 -19.77 21.05 3.32
N ASP A 129 -19.64 21.54 2.08
CA ASP A 129 -19.17 20.72 0.94
C ASP A 129 -17.71 20.24 1.11
N ALA A 130 -16.85 21.09 1.68
CA ALA A 130 -15.47 20.72 1.97
C ALA A 130 -15.39 19.64 3.07
N LEU A 131 -16.26 19.71 4.08
CA LEU A 131 -16.38 18.67 5.10
C LEU A 131 -16.83 17.33 4.50
N THR A 132 -17.84 17.33 3.63
CA THR A 132 -18.30 16.09 2.97
C THR A 132 -17.19 15.46 2.13
N ARG A 133 -16.49 16.25 1.31
CA ARG A 133 -15.33 15.76 0.53
C ARG A 133 -14.23 15.19 1.42
N LEU A 134 -13.91 15.88 2.52
CA LEU A 134 -12.91 15.41 3.47
C LEU A 134 -13.35 14.10 4.14
N TYR A 135 -14.62 13.98 4.48
CA TYR A 135 -15.20 12.76 5.04
C TYR A 135 -15.09 11.59 4.05
N LEU A 136 -15.38 11.80 2.76
CA LEU A 136 -15.21 10.78 1.72
C LEU A 136 -13.75 10.33 1.59
N VAL A 137 -12.81 11.28 1.52
CA VAL A 137 -11.36 10.97 1.46
C VAL A 137 -10.92 10.16 2.68
N ILE A 138 -11.39 10.53 3.88
CA ILE A 138 -11.09 9.81 5.13
C ILE A 138 -11.72 8.41 5.12
N THR A 139 -12.94 8.25 4.61
CA THR A 139 -13.58 6.94 4.44
C THR A 139 -12.72 6.05 3.56
N GLN A 140 -12.31 6.53 2.39
CA GLN A 140 -11.50 5.74 1.45
C GLN A 140 -10.13 5.40 2.01
N PHE A 141 -9.51 6.32 2.75
CA PHE A 141 -8.30 6.03 3.51
C PHE A 141 -8.51 4.87 4.50
N PHE A 142 -9.58 4.90 5.30
CA PHE A 142 -9.86 3.82 6.25
C PHE A 142 -10.19 2.49 5.56
N VAL A 143 -10.88 2.52 4.41
CA VAL A 143 -11.19 1.31 3.62
C VAL A 143 -9.89 0.62 3.19
N ILE A 144 -8.93 1.37 2.65
CA ILE A 144 -7.62 0.87 2.23
C ILE A 144 -6.84 0.34 3.43
N VAL A 145 -6.72 1.14 4.49
CA VAL A 145 -5.90 0.79 5.67
C VAL A 145 -6.49 -0.39 6.45
N ALA A 146 -7.81 -0.52 6.52
CA ALA A 146 -8.48 -1.66 7.15
C ALA A 146 -8.11 -3.00 6.48
N PHE A 147 -7.72 -2.97 5.21
CA PHE A 147 -7.37 -4.17 4.47
C PHE A 147 -5.90 -4.60 4.63
N ILE A 148 -4.99 -3.69 4.97
CA ILE A 148 -3.55 -3.98 5.14
C ILE A 148 -3.31 -5.17 6.10
N PRO A 149 -3.88 -5.22 7.32
CA PRO A 149 -3.65 -6.34 8.23
C PRO A 149 -4.17 -7.68 7.71
N THR A 150 -5.19 -7.65 6.84
CA THR A 150 -5.75 -8.85 6.22
C THR A 150 -4.79 -9.41 5.19
N VAL A 151 -4.33 -8.57 4.25
CA VAL A 151 -3.37 -8.95 3.21
C VAL A 151 -2.09 -9.51 3.82
N LEU A 152 -1.52 -8.80 4.81
CA LEU A 152 -0.27 -9.20 5.49
C LEU A 152 -0.37 -10.54 6.25
N ARG A 153 -1.57 -10.97 6.63
CA ARG A 153 -1.78 -12.26 7.31
C ARG A 153 -2.03 -13.40 6.34
N TYR A 154 -2.73 -13.14 5.25
CA TYR A 154 -2.93 -14.14 4.21
C TYR A 154 -1.64 -14.44 3.43
N SER A 155 -0.78 -13.44 3.21
CA SER A 155 0.54 -13.65 2.60
C SER A 155 1.39 -14.67 3.37
N LYS A 156 1.36 -14.64 4.72
CA LYS A 156 2.05 -15.62 5.57
C LYS A 156 1.55 -17.07 5.41
N ARG A 157 0.31 -17.27 4.97
CA ARG A 157 -0.28 -18.60 4.74
C ARG A 157 0.02 -19.14 3.35
N LEU A 158 0.16 -18.28 2.35
CA LEU A 158 0.58 -18.67 1.00
C LEU A 158 2.04 -19.14 0.97
N MET A 159 2.86 -18.68 1.93
CA MET A 159 4.28 -19.01 2.08
C MET A 159 4.57 -20.44 2.61
N VAL A 160 3.61 -21.37 2.45
CA VAL A 160 3.72 -22.80 2.81
C VAL A 160 3.94 -23.69 1.57
N ALA A 161 4.03 -23.09 0.38
CA ALA A 161 4.43 -23.81 -0.82
C ALA A 161 5.96 -23.89 -0.91
N ASN A 162 6.50 -25.06 -1.25
CA ASN A 162 7.93 -25.30 -1.54
C ASN A 162 8.37 -24.62 -2.85
N ILE A 163 8.17 -23.31 -2.96
CA ILE A 163 8.55 -22.50 -4.12
C ILE A 163 9.96 -22.00 -3.91
N GLN A 164 10.80 -22.09 -4.95
CA GLN A 164 12.15 -21.54 -4.91
C GLN A 164 12.10 -20.01 -4.72
N PRO A 165 12.96 -19.43 -3.86
CA PRO A 165 12.94 -17.98 -3.59
C PRO A 165 13.02 -17.10 -4.84
N SER A 166 13.82 -17.50 -5.84
CA SER A 166 13.94 -16.81 -7.12
C SER A 166 12.62 -16.76 -7.90
N THR A 167 11.87 -17.86 -7.94
CA THR A 167 10.54 -17.91 -8.58
C THR A 167 9.53 -17.04 -7.85
N LEU A 168 9.61 -16.96 -6.51
CA LEU A 168 8.72 -16.09 -5.73
C LEU A 168 8.95 -14.61 -6.10
N ILE A 169 10.21 -14.20 -6.22
CA ILE A 169 10.58 -12.84 -6.63
C ILE A 169 10.08 -12.54 -8.04
N LEU A 170 10.37 -13.44 -8.99
CA LEU A 170 9.90 -13.31 -10.38
C LEU A 170 8.38 -13.14 -10.44
N LEU A 171 7.64 -14.01 -9.73
CA LEU A 171 6.19 -13.98 -9.71
C LEU A 171 5.66 -12.72 -9.03
N SER A 172 6.33 -12.20 -8.00
CA SER A 172 5.92 -10.95 -7.34
C SER A 172 6.07 -9.74 -8.25
N PHE A 173 7.17 -9.65 -9.02
CA PHE A 173 7.38 -8.58 -9.99
C PHE A 173 6.39 -8.71 -11.16
N ALA A 174 6.21 -9.92 -11.69
CA ALA A 174 5.23 -10.16 -12.75
C ALA A 174 3.80 -9.79 -12.32
N LEU A 175 3.38 -10.18 -11.11
CA LEU A 175 2.07 -9.82 -10.57
C LEU A 175 1.91 -8.30 -10.41
N LEU A 176 2.95 -7.62 -9.92
CA LEU A 176 2.95 -6.18 -9.74
C LEU A 176 2.85 -5.45 -11.09
N ILE A 177 3.59 -5.91 -12.11
CA ILE A 177 3.53 -5.36 -13.48
C ILE A 177 2.15 -5.56 -14.09
N VAL A 178 1.57 -6.76 -13.99
CA VAL A 178 0.22 -7.04 -14.51
C VAL A 178 -0.82 -6.18 -13.79
N THR A 179 -0.72 -6.06 -12.46
CA THR A 179 -1.62 -5.21 -11.68
C THR A 179 -1.48 -3.73 -12.09
N GLY A 180 -0.24 -3.24 -12.23
CA GLY A 180 0.03 -1.89 -12.71
C GLY A 180 -0.50 -1.63 -14.11
N THR A 181 -0.38 -2.60 -15.01
CA THR A 181 -0.93 -2.52 -16.38
C THR A 181 -2.44 -2.34 -16.34
N VAL A 182 -3.16 -3.14 -15.54
CA VAL A 182 -4.62 -3.03 -15.40
C VAL A 182 -5.02 -1.69 -14.79
N LEU A 183 -4.29 -1.21 -13.77
CA LEU A 183 -4.56 0.09 -13.14
C LEU A 183 -4.32 1.26 -14.11
N LEU A 184 -3.26 1.21 -14.92
CA LEU A 184 -2.96 2.26 -15.89
C LEU A 184 -3.94 2.28 -17.08
N LEU A 185 -4.61 1.16 -17.37
CA LEU A 185 -5.68 1.09 -18.37
C LEU A 185 -7.02 1.65 -17.89
N LEU A 186 -7.12 2.08 -16.63
CA LEU A 186 -8.34 2.69 -16.11
C LEU A 186 -8.63 4.02 -16.83
N PRO A 187 -9.90 4.31 -17.21
CA PRO A 187 -10.26 5.52 -17.95
C PRO A 187 -9.80 6.81 -17.28
N ARG A 188 -9.84 6.89 -15.94
CA ARG A 188 -9.39 8.07 -15.19
C ARG A 188 -7.87 8.17 -15.08
N ALA A 189 -7.08 7.17 -15.45
CA ALA A 189 -5.62 7.22 -15.35
C ALA A 189 -4.97 8.04 -16.47
N THR A 190 -5.61 8.14 -17.63
CA THR A 190 -5.05 8.77 -18.83
C THR A 190 -5.93 9.91 -19.36
N VAL A 191 -5.30 10.90 -19.98
CA VAL A 191 -6.00 11.98 -20.68
C VAL A 191 -6.44 11.45 -22.05
N GLY A 192 -7.66 10.92 -22.13
CA GLY A 192 -8.25 10.36 -23.35
C GLY A 192 -8.40 8.83 -23.32
N ASN A 193 -9.01 8.26 -24.37
CA ASN A 193 -9.54 6.89 -24.37
C ASN A 193 -8.62 5.83 -25.00
N SER A 194 -7.41 6.18 -25.43
CA SER A 194 -6.55 5.27 -26.20
C SER A 194 -5.17 5.10 -25.56
N PHE A 195 -5.10 4.30 -24.49
CA PHE A 195 -3.84 3.73 -24.04
C PHE A 195 -3.77 2.26 -24.45
N SER A 196 -2.83 1.91 -25.33
CA SER A 196 -2.74 0.54 -25.82
C SER A 196 -2.28 -0.39 -24.69
N LEU A 197 -2.76 -1.65 -24.69
CA LEU A 197 -2.36 -2.63 -23.69
C LEU A 197 -0.83 -2.82 -23.65
N LEU A 198 -0.18 -2.76 -24.81
CA LEU A 198 1.26 -2.93 -24.93
C LEU A 198 2.01 -1.74 -24.33
N ASP A 199 1.55 -0.52 -24.58
CA ASP A 199 2.14 0.69 -24.00
C ASP A 199 1.93 0.72 -22.49
N ALA A 200 0.73 0.35 -22.01
CA ALA A 200 0.44 0.23 -20.59
C ALA A 200 1.33 -0.81 -19.89
N LEU A 201 1.53 -1.97 -20.53
CA LEU A 201 2.42 -3.02 -20.04
C LEU A 201 3.88 -2.55 -19.99
N PHE A 202 4.32 -1.84 -21.05
CA PHE A 202 5.66 -1.28 -21.11
C PHE A 202 5.88 -0.23 -20.02
N THR A 203 4.97 0.73 -19.87
CA THR A 203 5.05 1.77 -18.84
C THR A 203 5.00 1.18 -17.44
N ALA A 204 4.12 0.21 -17.18
CA ALA A 204 4.07 -0.49 -15.88
C ALA A 204 5.37 -1.24 -15.58
N THR A 205 5.93 -1.94 -16.58
CA THR A 205 7.23 -2.62 -16.46
C THR A 205 8.34 -1.61 -16.16
N SER A 206 8.36 -0.50 -16.88
CA SER A 206 9.39 0.54 -16.70
C SER A 206 9.31 1.19 -15.33
N ALA A 207 8.11 1.46 -14.81
CA ALA A 207 7.90 2.01 -13.48
C ALA A 207 8.29 1.01 -12.37
N VAL A 208 7.87 -0.25 -12.48
CA VAL A 208 8.17 -1.30 -11.48
C VAL A 208 9.65 -1.69 -11.46
N CYS A 209 10.28 -1.76 -12.63
CA CYS A 209 11.70 -2.03 -12.75
C CYS A 209 12.55 -0.76 -12.58
N VAL A 210 11.90 0.39 -12.40
CA VAL A 210 12.56 1.65 -12.04
C VAL A 210 13.55 2.10 -13.14
N THR A 211 13.17 1.90 -14.41
CA THR A 211 14.04 2.14 -15.59
C THR A 211 13.87 3.50 -16.26
N GLY A 212 12.71 4.15 -16.10
CA GLY A 212 12.47 5.51 -16.60
C GLY A 212 12.24 5.65 -18.10
N LEU A 213 12.10 4.55 -18.84
CA LEU A 213 11.73 4.59 -20.25
C LEU A 213 10.24 4.83 -20.42
N ILE A 214 9.90 5.74 -21.32
CA ILE A 214 8.52 6.16 -21.60
C ILE A 214 8.19 5.91 -23.09
N VAL A 215 6.95 5.52 -23.36
CA VAL A 215 6.39 5.39 -24.72
C VAL A 215 5.40 6.51 -25.04
N VAL A 216 4.97 7.24 -24.01
CA VAL A 216 4.10 8.41 -24.04
C VAL A 216 4.66 9.44 -23.07
N ASP A 217 4.45 10.72 -23.35
CA ASP A 217 4.89 11.79 -22.44
C ASP A 217 4.15 11.68 -21.10
N THR A 218 4.90 11.45 -20.02
CA THR A 218 4.33 11.23 -18.69
C THR A 218 3.61 12.47 -18.18
N ALA A 219 4.14 13.66 -18.49
CA ALA A 219 3.62 14.93 -17.98
C ALA A 219 2.22 15.26 -18.52
N THR A 220 1.97 14.92 -19.79
CA THR A 220 0.74 15.33 -20.50
C THR A 220 -0.24 14.18 -20.68
N PHE A 221 0.22 12.93 -20.72
CA PHE A 221 -0.65 11.78 -20.98
C PHE A 221 -1.38 11.26 -19.74
N PHE A 222 -0.75 11.32 -18.56
CA PHE A 222 -1.36 10.79 -17.33
C PHE A 222 -2.10 11.88 -16.57
N THR A 223 -3.27 11.54 -16.05
CA THR A 223 -4.00 12.38 -15.09
C THR A 223 -3.29 12.35 -13.72
N PRO A 224 -3.74 13.12 -12.72
CA PRO A 224 -3.27 12.96 -11.35
C PRO A 224 -3.43 11.52 -10.80
N VAL A 225 -4.47 10.80 -11.24
CA VAL A 225 -4.68 9.38 -10.88
C VAL A 225 -3.58 8.52 -11.51
N GLY A 226 -3.26 8.71 -12.80
CA GLY A 226 -2.17 8.01 -13.47
C GLY A 226 -0.81 8.27 -12.84
N HIS A 227 -0.50 9.53 -12.52
CA HIS A 227 0.71 9.90 -11.79
C HIS A 227 0.80 9.21 -10.42
N THR A 228 -0.33 9.10 -9.71
CA THR A 228 -0.40 8.38 -8.43
C THR A 228 -0.12 6.89 -8.59
N ILE A 229 -0.68 6.26 -9.63
CA ILE A 229 -0.39 4.85 -9.95
C ILE A 229 1.10 4.67 -10.24
N LEU A 230 1.70 5.53 -11.06
CA LEU A 230 3.14 5.48 -11.35
C LEU A 230 3.99 5.62 -10.09
N MET A 231 3.68 6.58 -9.21
CA MET A 231 4.38 6.73 -7.93
C MET A 231 4.33 5.44 -7.10
N ILE A 232 3.16 4.80 -7.00
CA ILE A 232 3.01 3.54 -6.26
C ILE A 232 3.84 2.41 -6.90
N LEU A 233 3.83 2.29 -8.24
CA LEU A 233 4.60 1.27 -8.94
C LEU A 233 6.11 1.46 -8.76
N MET A 234 6.60 2.70 -8.89
CA MET A 234 8.00 3.06 -8.64
C MET A 234 8.40 2.77 -7.20
N GLN A 235 7.56 3.14 -6.22
CA GLN A 235 7.82 2.91 -4.80
C GLN A 235 7.95 1.42 -4.46
N ILE A 236 6.97 0.62 -4.88
CA ILE A 236 6.95 -0.81 -4.57
C ILE A 236 8.09 -1.52 -5.32
N GLY A 237 8.36 -1.13 -6.56
CA GLY A 237 9.48 -1.60 -7.36
C GLY A 237 10.84 -1.31 -6.72
N GLY A 238 11.07 -0.04 -6.36
CA GLY A 238 12.31 0.43 -5.72
C GLY A 238 12.56 -0.26 -4.38
N LEU A 239 11.55 -0.34 -3.50
CA LEU A 239 11.65 -1.08 -2.24
C LEU A 239 11.93 -2.57 -2.47
N GLY A 240 11.36 -3.15 -3.53
CA GLY A 240 11.64 -4.52 -3.96
C GLY A 240 13.12 -4.72 -4.28
N ILE A 241 13.68 -3.88 -5.16
CA ILE A 241 15.10 -3.95 -5.55
C ILE A 241 16.02 -3.74 -4.34
N MET A 242 15.79 -2.72 -3.51
CA MET A 242 16.57 -2.47 -2.30
C MET A 242 16.57 -3.66 -1.32
N THR A 243 15.40 -4.29 -1.14
CA THR A 243 15.27 -5.47 -0.28
C THR A 243 16.05 -6.67 -0.85
N LEU A 244 15.99 -6.87 -2.17
CA LEU A 244 16.73 -7.94 -2.85
C LEU A 244 18.24 -7.73 -2.74
N THR A 245 18.72 -6.52 -3.02
CA THR A 245 20.14 -6.17 -2.91
C THR A 245 20.64 -6.40 -1.48
N THR A 246 19.86 -5.99 -0.47
CA THR A 246 20.20 -6.23 0.93
C THR A 246 20.25 -7.72 1.27
N PHE A 247 19.30 -8.52 0.75
CA PHE A 247 19.30 -9.97 0.94
C PHE A 247 20.54 -10.63 0.33
N PHE A 248 20.91 -10.27 -0.90
CA PHE A 248 22.13 -10.78 -1.56
C PHE A 248 23.39 -10.32 -0.84
N ALA A 249 23.47 -9.06 -0.42
CA ALA A 249 24.58 -8.52 0.35
C ALA A 249 24.77 -9.27 1.68
N PHE A 250 23.68 -9.61 2.37
CA PHE A 250 23.74 -10.42 3.59
C PHE A 250 24.26 -11.84 3.31
N MET A 251 23.78 -12.47 2.24
CA MET A 251 24.22 -13.82 1.85
C MET A 251 25.70 -13.87 1.44
N MET A 252 26.19 -12.85 0.72
CA MET A 252 27.58 -12.75 0.28
C MET A 252 28.53 -12.26 1.38
N GLY A 253 28.07 -11.33 2.23
CA GLY A 253 28.85 -10.74 3.33
C GLY A 253 29.07 -11.65 4.53
N GLY A 254 28.39 -12.81 4.59
CA GLY A 254 28.55 -13.81 5.65
C GLY A 254 29.88 -14.59 5.65
N GLY A 255 30.77 -14.33 4.69
CA GLY A 255 32.01 -15.09 4.46
C GLY A 255 33.09 -15.01 5.55
N THR A 256 32.97 -14.18 6.59
CA THR A 256 34.04 -13.97 7.59
C THR A 256 33.73 -14.40 9.02
N ARG A 257 32.57 -15.03 9.31
CA ARG A 257 32.25 -15.58 10.66
C ARG A 257 31.70 -17.01 10.64
N LEU A 258 31.92 -17.77 9.57
CA LEU A 258 31.35 -19.11 9.39
C LEU A 258 32.01 -20.24 10.23
N LYS A 259 33.06 -19.96 11.00
CA LYS A 259 33.76 -20.98 11.81
C LYS A 259 33.16 -21.23 13.20
N GLU A 260 32.25 -20.37 13.68
CA GLU A 260 31.64 -20.50 15.02
C GLU A 260 30.15 -20.88 14.99
N TYR A 261 29.54 -21.01 13.79
CA TYR A 261 28.08 -21.14 13.63
C TYR A 261 27.52 -22.56 13.71
N SER A 262 28.34 -23.63 13.63
CA SER A 262 27.84 -25.01 13.63
C SER A 262 27.21 -25.41 14.98
N THR A 263 27.56 -24.74 16.07
CA THR A 263 27.00 -25.00 17.41
C THR A 263 25.77 -24.14 17.75
N MET A 264 25.49 -23.07 16.99
CA MET A 264 24.34 -22.18 17.23
C MET A 264 23.15 -22.43 16.29
N GLN A 265 23.28 -23.32 15.29
CA GLN A 265 22.26 -23.57 14.25
C GLN A 265 20.88 -23.99 14.79
N SER A 266 20.78 -24.52 16.01
CA SER A 266 19.50 -24.90 16.64
C SER A 266 18.75 -23.74 17.32
N LEU A 267 19.41 -22.58 17.53
CA LEU A 267 18.82 -21.39 18.19
C LEU A 267 18.52 -20.23 17.22
N LEU A 268 18.98 -20.32 15.97
CA LEU A 268 19.05 -19.19 15.02
C LEU A 268 17.92 -19.13 13.98
N GLY A 269 17.04 -20.13 13.91
CA GLY A 269 15.96 -20.16 12.92
C GLY A 269 14.94 -19.04 13.09
N GLU A 270 14.57 -18.71 14.33
CA GLU A 270 13.64 -17.61 14.62
C GLU A 270 14.34 -16.25 14.66
N GLU A 271 15.59 -16.19 15.12
CA GLU A 271 16.35 -14.95 15.25
C GLU A 271 16.70 -14.33 13.88
N SER A 272 17.01 -15.16 12.88
CA SER A 272 17.33 -14.71 11.51
C SER A 272 16.12 -14.18 10.76
N LEU A 273 14.97 -14.85 10.85
CA LEU A 273 13.71 -14.39 10.26
C LEU A 273 13.16 -13.11 10.91
N GLY A 274 13.41 -12.94 12.21
CA GLY A 274 13.11 -11.70 12.94
C GLY A 274 13.94 -10.52 12.42
N LYS A 275 15.25 -10.73 12.26
CA LYS A 275 16.20 -9.72 11.75
C LYS A 275 15.85 -9.28 10.32
N ILE A 276 15.52 -10.20 9.41
CA ILE A 276 15.11 -9.87 8.03
C ILE A 276 13.87 -8.96 8.03
N LYS A 277 12.83 -9.30 8.80
CA LYS A 277 11.61 -8.49 8.89
C LYS A 277 11.91 -7.09 9.44
N GLN A 278 12.78 -7.00 10.44
CA GLN A 278 13.20 -5.73 11.01
C GLN A 278 13.96 -4.88 9.99
N THR A 279 14.88 -5.47 9.22
CA THR A 279 15.63 -4.77 8.17
C THR A 279 14.71 -4.25 7.08
N VAL A 280 13.77 -5.05 6.58
CA VAL A 280 12.79 -4.59 5.57
C VAL A 280 11.94 -3.43 6.08
N PHE A 281 11.49 -3.51 7.34
CA PHE A 281 10.72 -2.43 7.95
C PHE A 281 11.54 -1.15 8.15
N GLN A 282 12.83 -1.29 8.51
CA GLN A 282 13.76 -0.17 8.64
C GLN A 282 14.02 0.50 7.29
N ILE A 283 14.25 -0.28 6.23
CA ILE A 283 14.41 0.23 4.86
C ILE A 283 13.17 1.07 4.50
N ALA A 284 11.97 0.51 4.66
CA ALA A 284 10.73 1.23 4.36
C ALA A 284 10.60 2.55 5.14
N ILE A 285 10.86 2.57 6.45
CA ILE A 285 10.80 3.80 7.26
C ILE A 285 11.80 4.85 6.76
N VAL A 286 13.05 4.43 6.53
CA VAL A 286 14.13 5.34 6.10
C VAL A 286 13.80 5.92 4.72
N THR A 287 13.34 5.08 3.79
CA THR A 287 12.86 5.49 2.47
C THR A 287 11.79 6.57 2.57
N PHE A 288 10.68 6.31 3.27
CA PHE A 288 9.60 7.28 3.40
C PHE A 288 10.02 8.57 4.11
N ALA A 289 10.95 8.48 5.08
CA ALA A 289 11.47 9.66 5.76
C ALA A 289 12.31 10.54 4.81
N ILE A 290 13.18 9.94 4.00
CA ILE A 290 14.03 10.65 3.04
C ILE A 290 13.18 11.23 1.91
N GLU A 291 12.23 10.47 1.38
CA GLU A 291 11.30 10.95 0.35
C GLU A 291 10.44 12.12 0.87
N ALA A 292 9.96 12.05 2.11
CA ALA A 292 9.21 13.15 2.72
C ALA A 292 10.06 14.43 2.86
N LEU A 293 11.31 14.30 3.32
CA LEU A 293 12.24 15.44 3.39
C LEU A 293 12.57 15.99 2.00
N GLY A 294 12.78 15.10 1.02
CA GLY A 294 12.99 15.46 -0.38
C GLY A 294 11.80 16.19 -0.98
N ALA A 295 10.58 15.70 -0.75
CA ALA A 295 9.36 16.33 -1.20
C ALA A 295 9.14 17.71 -0.56
N LEU A 296 9.47 17.88 0.72
CA LEU A 296 9.42 19.19 1.38
C LEU A 296 10.44 20.17 0.77
N ALA A 297 11.67 19.72 0.51
CA ALA A 297 12.68 20.53 -0.15
C ALA A 297 12.28 20.91 -1.58
N LEU A 298 11.77 19.94 -2.36
CA LEU A 298 11.24 20.17 -3.70
C LEU A 298 10.06 21.13 -3.68
N TYR A 299 9.15 21.00 -2.71
CA TYR A 299 8.06 21.94 -2.52
C TYR A 299 8.61 23.34 -2.29
N GLN A 300 9.59 23.52 -1.41
CA GLN A 300 10.17 24.83 -1.14
C GLN A 300 10.89 25.44 -2.35
N PHE A 301 11.70 24.66 -3.07
CA PHE A 301 12.48 25.16 -4.22
C PHE A 301 11.66 25.30 -5.52
N SER A 302 10.44 24.76 -5.56
CA SER A 302 9.52 24.85 -6.70
C SER A 302 8.61 26.09 -6.68
N ASP A 303 8.73 26.97 -5.67
CA ASP A 303 7.85 28.13 -5.47
C ASP A 303 7.79 29.10 -6.66
N GLY A 304 8.88 29.22 -7.41
CA GLY A 304 8.97 30.09 -8.59
C GLY A 304 8.44 29.48 -9.89
N MET A 305 7.88 28.26 -9.86
CA MET A 305 7.32 27.62 -11.05
C MET A 305 5.82 27.96 -11.19
N ASN A 306 5.37 28.09 -12.44
CA ASN A 306 4.00 28.47 -12.79
C ASN A 306 3.01 27.30 -12.60
N PHE A 307 2.73 26.91 -11.36
CA PHE A 307 1.68 25.95 -11.05
C PHE A 307 0.30 26.63 -11.04
N VAL A 308 -0.72 25.95 -11.55
CA VAL A 308 -2.10 26.46 -11.56
C VAL A 308 -2.72 26.32 -10.16
N SER A 309 -2.30 25.31 -9.40
CA SER A 309 -2.80 25.07 -8.04
C SER A 309 -1.72 24.59 -7.08
N GLY A 310 -1.94 24.80 -5.78
CA GLY A 310 -1.07 24.22 -4.73
C GLY A 310 -1.05 22.69 -4.74
N GLN A 311 -2.11 22.05 -5.25
CA GLN A 311 -2.20 20.59 -5.37
C GLN A 311 -1.23 20.06 -6.43
N GLU A 312 -1.11 20.73 -7.58
CA GLU A 312 -0.14 20.37 -8.63
C GLU A 312 1.30 20.44 -8.11
N ARG A 313 1.62 21.46 -7.32
CA ARG A 313 2.95 21.61 -6.70
C ARG A 313 3.25 20.49 -5.71
N ILE A 314 2.27 20.08 -4.89
CA ILE A 314 2.41 18.94 -3.98
C ILE A 314 2.65 17.65 -4.77
N LEU A 315 1.84 17.40 -5.81
CA LEU A 315 1.99 16.22 -6.66
C LEU A 315 3.35 16.20 -7.37
N PHE A 316 3.78 17.33 -7.94
CA PHE A 316 5.10 17.48 -8.55
C PHE A 316 6.22 17.12 -7.57
N SER A 317 6.14 17.65 -6.34
CA SER A 317 7.18 17.47 -5.32
C SER A 317 7.26 16.02 -4.84
N LEU A 318 6.11 15.38 -4.61
CA LEU A 318 6.04 13.97 -4.24
C LEU A 318 6.53 13.06 -5.36
N PHE A 319 6.10 13.33 -6.61
CA PHE A 319 6.45 12.53 -7.76
C PHE A 319 7.96 12.51 -8.00
N HIS A 320 8.61 13.67 -8.00
CA HIS A 320 10.05 13.77 -8.19
C HIS A 320 10.85 13.30 -6.96
N ALA A 321 10.29 13.38 -5.75
CA ALA A 321 10.94 12.82 -4.57
C ALA A 321 11.04 11.30 -4.64
N ILE A 322 9.92 10.63 -4.93
CA ILE A 322 9.84 9.17 -5.08
C ILE A 322 10.67 8.72 -6.27
N SER A 323 10.50 9.37 -7.43
CA SER A 323 11.27 9.03 -8.64
C SER A 323 12.77 9.22 -8.42
N GLY A 324 13.19 10.31 -7.77
CA GLY A 324 14.59 10.58 -7.46
C GLY A 324 15.19 9.55 -6.50
N TYR A 325 14.54 9.31 -5.35
CA TYR A 325 15.05 8.38 -4.34
C TYR A 325 15.04 6.92 -4.83
N CYS A 326 14.01 6.51 -5.56
CA CYS A 326 13.97 5.17 -6.13
C CYS A 326 14.91 5.02 -7.33
N ASN A 327 15.46 6.11 -7.90
CA ASN A 327 16.20 6.13 -9.17
C ASN A 327 15.34 5.77 -10.39
N ALA A 328 14.06 6.13 -10.39
CA ALA A 328 13.09 5.69 -11.38
C ALA A 328 13.18 6.38 -12.74
N GLY A 329 13.77 7.57 -12.83
CA GLY A 329 13.97 8.29 -14.10
C GLY A 329 12.71 8.89 -14.73
N PHE A 330 11.52 8.66 -14.16
CA PHE A 330 10.28 9.32 -14.57
C PHE A 330 10.26 10.77 -14.08
N ALA A 331 9.68 11.66 -14.87
CA ALA A 331 9.43 13.05 -14.51
C ALA A 331 8.00 13.45 -14.89
N SER A 332 7.43 14.39 -14.14
CA SER A 332 6.11 14.97 -14.44
C SER A 332 6.23 16.24 -15.31
N THR A 333 7.33 16.35 -16.08
CA THR A 333 7.63 17.41 -17.05
C THR A 333 8.02 16.78 -18.39
N THR A 334 7.64 17.41 -19.50
CA THR A 334 7.74 16.81 -20.85
C THR A 334 9.17 16.51 -21.27
N GLU A 335 10.09 17.47 -21.08
CA GLU A 335 11.51 17.29 -21.38
C GLU A 335 12.31 16.76 -20.17
N ASN A 336 11.63 16.03 -19.28
CA ASN A 336 12.20 15.53 -18.03
C ASN A 336 12.86 16.68 -17.23
N LEU A 337 14.02 16.44 -16.58
CA LEU A 337 14.74 17.48 -15.84
C LEU A 337 15.37 18.58 -16.73
N ALA A 338 15.39 18.39 -18.06
CA ALA A 338 15.88 19.39 -19.01
C ALA A 338 14.81 20.41 -19.42
N ASP A 339 13.59 20.27 -18.92
CA ASP A 339 12.48 21.20 -19.14
C ASP A 339 12.88 22.64 -18.82
N VAL A 340 12.37 23.59 -19.61
CA VAL A 340 12.68 25.01 -19.47
C VAL A 340 12.33 25.53 -18.07
N ALA A 341 11.31 24.98 -17.43
CA ALA A 341 10.92 25.33 -16.06
C ALA A 341 11.92 24.83 -15.00
N LEU A 342 12.68 23.77 -15.27
CA LEU A 342 13.54 23.09 -14.29
C LEU A 342 15.04 23.28 -14.53
N ARG A 343 15.46 23.40 -15.79
CA ARG A 343 16.88 23.34 -16.20
C ARG A 343 17.80 24.38 -15.54
N PHE A 344 17.23 25.47 -15.03
CA PHE A 344 17.96 26.52 -14.30
C PHE A 344 17.59 26.61 -12.81
N ASN A 345 16.69 25.75 -12.33
CA ASN A 345 16.32 25.69 -10.93
C ASN A 345 17.32 24.81 -10.17
N SER A 346 18.43 25.42 -9.75
CA SER A 346 19.49 24.74 -9.01
C SER A 346 19.01 24.07 -7.73
N GLY A 347 17.98 24.63 -7.05
CA GLY A 347 17.43 24.06 -5.83
C GLY A 347 16.74 22.71 -6.08
N VAL A 348 15.89 22.66 -7.10
CA VAL A 348 15.22 21.41 -7.51
C VAL A 348 16.24 20.38 -8.00
N LEU A 349 17.13 20.75 -8.91
CA LEU A 349 18.14 19.83 -9.46
C LEU A 349 19.08 19.28 -8.36
N THR A 350 19.52 20.13 -7.43
CA THR A 350 20.37 19.68 -6.30
C THR A 350 19.63 18.71 -5.39
N THR A 351 18.35 18.98 -5.11
CA THR A 351 17.54 18.09 -4.28
C THR A 351 17.39 16.71 -4.94
N ILE A 352 17.12 16.67 -6.24
CA ILE A 352 17.00 15.40 -6.98
C ILE A 352 18.34 14.66 -7.02
N MET A 353 19.46 15.35 -7.25
CA MET A 353 20.79 14.74 -7.20
C MET A 353 21.07 14.10 -5.84
N VAL A 354 20.75 14.79 -4.74
CA VAL A 354 20.93 14.25 -3.38
C VAL A 354 20.05 13.02 -3.16
N LEU A 355 18.79 13.05 -3.61
CA LEU A 355 17.90 11.90 -3.49
C LEU A 355 18.40 10.67 -4.24
N VAL A 356 18.88 10.87 -5.48
CA VAL A 356 19.45 9.80 -6.32
C VAL A 356 20.67 9.17 -5.65
N VAL A 357 21.58 10.00 -5.10
CA VAL A 357 22.82 9.53 -4.45
C VAL A 357 22.55 8.83 -3.11
N ILE A 358 21.54 9.27 -2.34
CA ILE A 358 21.20 8.63 -1.07
C ILE A 358 20.38 7.34 -1.30
N GLY A 359 19.57 7.29 -2.36
CA GLY A 359 18.74 6.15 -2.70
C GLY A 359 19.49 5.00 -3.38
N GLY A 360 20.49 5.31 -4.21
CA GLY A 360 21.40 4.34 -4.82
C GLY A 360 22.48 3.87 -3.86
#